data_AF-A0A3D3HJS7-F1
#
_entry.id   AF-A0A3D3HJS7-F1
#
_cell.length_a   1.000
_cell.length_b   1.000
_cell.length_c   1.000
_cell.angle_alpha   90.00
_cell.angle_beta   90.00
_cell.angle_gamma   90.00
#
_symmetry.space_group_name_H-M   'P 1'
#
loop_
_entity.id
_entity.type
_entity.pdbx_description
1 polymer ?
#
loop_
_entity_poly.entity_id
_entity_poly.type
_entity_poly.pdbx_seq_one_letter_code
_entity_poly.pdbx_strand_id
1 'polypeptide(L)'
;MKIIPLNTVPNQRLRVTLGGREWELTIKAARGVMCCDIRRNDVVIVQGIRMMPEQPLIPYRHLTSGANFAVLTEGDALPWWELFDKTQTLIYWGDDD
;
A
#
# COMPACT_ATOMS: atom_id res chain seq x y z
N MET A 1 11.35 -8.90 -1.89
CA MET A 1 10.40 -8.17 -1.03
C MET A 1 11.07 -6.89 -0.52
N LYS A 2 10.36 -5.74 -0.53
CA LYS A 2 10.89 -4.43 -0.12
C LYS A 2 9.96 -3.72 0.87
N ILE A 3 10.55 -3.03 1.84
CA ILE A 3 9.82 -2.18 2.79
C ILE A 3 9.70 -0.77 2.20
N ILE A 4 8.51 -0.19 2.27
CA ILE A 4 8.25 1.18 1.86
C ILE A 4 7.93 2.00 3.12
N PRO A 5 8.70 3.05 3.43
CA PRO A 5 8.48 3.83 4.64
C PRO A 5 7.13 4.56 4.56
N LEU A 6 6.41 4.56 5.68
CA LEU A 6 5.19 5.33 5.87
C LEU A 6 5.41 6.38 6.94
N ASN A 7 4.88 7.57 6.74
CA ASN A 7 4.87 8.60 7.79
C ASN A 7 3.72 8.35 8.76
N THR A 8 3.90 8.66 10.05
CA THR A 8 2.83 8.63 11.06
C THR A 8 1.86 9.82 10.89
N VAL A 9 1.19 9.89 9.74
CA VAL A 9 0.19 10.93 9.40
C VAL A 9 -1.03 10.30 8.73
N PRO A 10 -2.24 10.83 8.95
CA PRO A 10 -3.48 10.22 8.45
C PRO A 10 -3.62 10.26 6.93
N ASN A 11 -3.00 11.23 6.26
CA ASN A 11 -3.09 11.40 4.82
C ASN A 11 -1.68 11.61 4.25
N GLN A 12 -1.27 10.78 3.30
CA GLN A 12 0.03 10.90 2.66
C GLN A 12 0.02 10.41 1.22
N ARG A 13 0.98 10.91 0.44
CA ARG A 13 1.25 10.44 -0.91
C ARG A 13 2.71 10.05 -1.01
N LEU A 14 2.94 8.85 -1.51
CA LEU A 14 4.26 8.27 -1.73
C LEU A 14 4.45 8.10 -3.25
N ARG A 15 5.67 8.34 -3.73
CA ARG A 15 6.11 7.96 -5.07
C ARG A 15 7.38 7.16 -4.97
N VAL A 16 7.44 6.02 -5.64
CA VAL A 16 8.58 5.11 -5.59
C VAL A 16 8.71 4.35 -6.90
N THR A 17 9.95 4.16 -7.36
CA THR A 17 10.24 3.36 -8.55
C THR A 17 10.59 1.93 -8.13
N LEU A 18 9.77 0.95 -8.54
CA LEU A 18 9.91 -0.46 -8.18
C LEU A 18 9.65 -1.33 -9.42
N GLY A 19 10.53 -2.31 -9.68
CA GLY A 19 10.41 -3.20 -10.86
C GLY A 19 10.37 -2.42 -12.19
N GLY A 20 11.16 -1.35 -12.31
CA GLY A 20 11.20 -0.48 -13.49
C GLY A 20 9.93 0.34 -13.76
N ARG A 21 9.00 0.42 -12.80
CA ARG A 21 7.75 1.18 -12.91
C ARG A 21 7.66 2.22 -11.81
N GLU A 22 7.09 3.38 -12.13
CA GLU A 22 6.74 4.40 -11.14
C GLU A 22 5.41 4.01 -10.48
N TRP A 23 5.42 3.92 -9.16
CA TRP A 23 4.22 3.70 -8.35
C TRP A 23 3.91 4.95 -7.54
N GLU A 24 2.66 5.38 -7.60
CA GLU A 24 2.11 6.40 -6.70
C GLU A 24 1.06 5.76 -5.81
N LEU A 25 1.22 5.89 -4.49
CA LEU A 25 0.23 5.48 -3.51
C LEU A 25 -0.27 6.72 -2.79
N THR A 26 -1.59 6.92 -2.77
CA THR A 26 -2.23 7.96 -1.94
C THR A 26 -3.02 7.26 -0.83
N ILE A 27 -2.55 7.40 0.41
CA ILE A 27 -3.12 6.77 1.60
C ILE A 27 -3.90 7.82 2.40
N LYS A 28 -5.13 7.50 2.83
CA LYS A 28 -6.01 8.42 3.56
C LYS A 28 -6.77 7.71 4.66
N ALA A 29 -6.97 8.39 5.79
CA ALA A 29 -7.93 7.98 6.80
C ALA A 29 -9.36 8.35 6.33
N ALA A 30 -10.28 7.38 6.35
CA ALA A 30 -11.69 7.58 6.00
C ALA A 30 -12.59 6.67 6.85
N ARG A 31 -13.58 7.25 7.54
CA ARG A 31 -14.59 6.50 8.33
C ARG A 31 -13.99 5.43 9.27
N GLY A 32 -12.89 5.76 9.96
CA GLY A 32 -12.24 4.86 10.93
C GLY A 32 -11.38 3.76 10.31
N VAL A 33 -11.08 3.82 9.01
CA VAL A 33 -10.17 2.89 8.33
C VAL A 33 -9.15 3.66 7.50
N MET A 34 -8.07 2.98 7.10
CA MET A 34 -7.13 3.49 6.09
C MET A 34 -7.53 2.98 4.70
N CYS A 35 -7.53 3.89 3.72
CA CYS A 35 -7.79 3.59 2.32
C CYS A 35 -6.59 4.00 1.46
N CYS A 36 -6.44 3.36 0.30
CA CYS A 36 -5.36 3.62 -0.64
C CYS A 36 -5.90 3.81 -2.07
N ASP A 37 -5.33 4.78 -2.79
CA ASP A 37 -5.37 4.85 -4.25
C ASP A 37 -3.98 4.45 -4.79
N ILE A 38 -3.94 3.65 -5.86
CA ILE A 38 -2.68 3.21 -6.47
C ILE A 38 -2.67 3.57 -7.95
N ARG A 39 -1.59 4.21 -8.39
CA ARG A 39 -1.27 4.44 -9.81
C ARG A 39 0.06 3.79 -10.15
N ARG A 40 0.18 3.35 -11.40
CA ARG A 40 1.42 2.84 -11.99
C ARG A 40 1.67 3.55 -13.31
N ASN A 41 2.81 4.22 -13.45
CA ASN A 41 3.16 5.03 -14.63
C ASN A 41 1.98 5.94 -15.04
N ASP A 42 1.48 6.73 -14.07
CA ASP A 42 0.30 7.62 -14.18
C ASP A 42 -1.07 6.96 -14.42
N VAL A 43 -1.11 5.67 -14.76
CA VAL A 43 -2.35 4.89 -14.94
C VAL A 43 -2.93 4.49 -13.58
N VAL A 44 -4.21 4.81 -13.37
CA VAL A 44 -4.96 4.39 -12.17
C VAL A 44 -5.14 2.88 -12.19
N ILE A 45 -4.70 2.21 -11.13
CA ILE A 45 -4.82 0.75 -10.96
C ILE A 45 -6.00 0.42 -10.05
N VAL A 46 -6.07 1.05 -8.88
CA VAL A 46 -7.20 0.95 -7.94
C VAL A 46 -7.43 2.28 -7.25
N GLN A 47 -8.67 2.55 -6.83
CA GLN A 47 -9.04 3.72 -6.03
C GLN A 47 -9.90 3.31 -4.85
N GLY A 48 -9.68 3.96 -3.71
CA GLY A 48 -10.47 3.81 -2.50
C GLY A 48 -10.43 2.41 -1.90
N ILE A 49 -9.38 1.62 -2.17
CA ILE A 49 -9.30 0.27 -1.60
C ILE A 49 -9.02 0.37 -0.11
N ARG A 50 -9.77 -0.39 0.70
CA ARG A 50 -9.51 -0.47 2.13
C ARG A 50 -8.21 -1.24 2.36
N MET A 51 -7.35 -0.70 3.21
CA MET A 51 -6.13 -1.38 3.64
C MET A 51 -6.52 -2.39 4.72
N MET A 52 -6.45 -3.67 4.36
CA MET A 52 -6.67 -4.81 5.27
C MET A 52 -5.30 -5.39 5.67
N PRO A 53 -5.16 -5.91 6.89
CA PRO A 53 -3.90 -6.48 7.38
C PRO A 53 -3.49 -7.66 6.50
N GLU A 54 -2.23 -7.66 6.07
CA GLU A 54 -1.58 -8.73 5.31
C GLU A 54 -2.25 -9.08 3.95
N GLN A 55 -3.26 -8.33 3.53
CA GLN A 55 -3.97 -8.54 2.28
C GLN A 55 -3.36 -7.70 1.14
N PRO A 56 -3.32 -8.23 -0.09
CA PRO A 56 -2.87 -7.47 -1.23
C PRO A 56 -3.77 -6.26 -1.53
N LEU A 57 -3.17 -5.09 -1.72
CA LEU A 57 -3.90 -3.84 -2.02
C LEU A 57 -4.43 -3.79 -3.45
N ILE A 58 -3.84 -4.54 -4.39
CA ILE A 58 -4.36 -4.72 -5.75
C ILE A 58 -5.10 -6.07 -5.78
N PRO A 59 -6.44 -6.11 -5.74
CA PRO A 59 -7.20 -7.34 -5.50
C PRO A 59 -7.30 -8.24 -6.73
N TYR A 60 -7.20 -7.66 -7.93
CA TYR A 60 -7.37 -8.41 -9.17
C TYR A 60 -6.02 -8.72 -9.82
N ARG A 61 -5.74 -10.02 -10.02
CA ARG A 61 -4.48 -10.51 -10.60
C ARG A 61 -4.12 -9.87 -11.95
N HIS A 62 -5.09 -9.53 -12.78
CA HIS A 62 -4.83 -8.89 -14.08
C HIS A 62 -4.36 -7.42 -13.94
N LEU A 63 -4.53 -6.79 -12.77
CA LEU A 63 -4.10 -5.42 -12.49
C LEU A 63 -2.70 -5.35 -11.86
N THR A 64 -2.27 -6.40 -11.15
CA THR A 64 -0.99 -6.44 -10.42
C THR A 64 0.20 -6.25 -11.37
N SER A 65 0.10 -6.80 -12.59
CA SER A 65 1.21 -6.93 -13.52
C SER A 65 2.43 -7.58 -12.85
N GLY A 66 2.18 -8.61 -12.04
CA GLY A 66 3.25 -9.34 -11.35
C GLY A 66 3.76 -8.69 -10.07
N ALA A 67 3.12 -7.62 -9.56
CA ALA A 67 3.56 -6.96 -8.34
C ALA A 67 2.41 -6.43 -7.48
N ASN A 68 2.63 -6.33 -6.17
CA ASN A 68 1.60 -5.89 -5.23
C ASN A 68 2.18 -5.27 -3.96
N PHE A 69 1.28 -4.80 -3.11
CA PHE A 69 1.57 -4.17 -1.83
C PHE A 69 0.67 -4.77 -0.74
N ALA A 70 1.13 -4.79 0.50
CA ALA A 70 0.31 -5.12 1.67
C ALA A 70 0.82 -4.36 2.89
N VAL A 71 -0.02 -4.22 3.91
CA VAL A 71 0.40 -3.69 5.21
C VAL A 71 0.52 -4.86 6.18
N LEU A 72 1.73 -5.08 6.69
CA LEU A 72 1.94 -5.99 7.80
C LEU A 72 1.52 -5.30 9.09
N THR A 73 0.82 -6.02 9.96
CA THR A 73 0.29 -5.53 11.23
C THR A 73 0.43 -6.62 12.28
N GLU A 74 0.56 -6.26 13.54
CA GLU A 74 0.51 -7.24 14.63
C GLU A 74 -0.93 -7.68 14.94
N GLY A 75 -1.16 -8.99 15.04
CA GLY A 75 -2.41 -9.57 15.54
C GLY A 75 -3.65 -9.27 14.71
N ASP A 76 -3.53 -9.24 13.38
CA ASP A 76 -4.63 -8.94 12.44
C ASP A 76 -5.32 -7.58 12.68
N ALA A 77 -4.65 -6.66 13.38
CA ALA A 77 -5.20 -5.34 13.66
C ALA A 77 -5.37 -4.56 12.35
N LEU A 78 -6.47 -3.81 12.24
CA LEU A 78 -6.66 -2.93 11.08
C LEU A 78 -5.51 -1.90 11.01
N PRO A 79 -4.93 -1.66 9.82
CA PRO A 79 -3.97 -0.59 9.64
C PRO A 79 -4.51 0.75 10.15
N TRP A 80 -3.70 1.46 10.92
CA TRP A 80 -4.03 2.79 11.44
C TRP A 80 -2.78 3.65 11.51
N TRP A 81 -2.91 4.89 11.04
CA TRP A 81 -1.77 5.76 10.75
C TRP A 81 -0.88 6.07 11.95
N GLU A 82 -1.41 6.04 13.18
CA GLU A 82 -0.64 6.28 14.40
C GLU A 82 0.41 5.19 14.69
N LEU A 83 0.24 4.01 14.08
CA LEU A 83 1.08 2.83 14.23
C LEU A 83 2.00 2.59 13.02
N PHE A 84 1.87 3.41 11.97
CA PHE A 84 2.78 3.38 10.82
C PHE A 84 4.22 3.67 11.28
N ASP A 85 5.15 2.86 10.76
CA ASP A 85 6.60 2.90 11.07
C ASP A 85 6.94 2.57 12.55
N LYS A 86 5.95 2.08 13.32
CA LYS A 86 6.15 1.57 14.68
C LYS A 86 5.96 0.06 14.71
N THR A 87 4.75 -0.38 14.43
CA THR A 87 4.36 -1.81 14.39
C THR A 87 3.68 -2.19 13.08
N GLN A 88 3.45 -1.23 12.19
CA GLN A 88 2.81 -1.45 10.90
C GLN A 88 3.72 -1.01 9.76
N THR A 89 3.89 -1.88 8.77
CA THR A 89 4.86 -1.69 7.69
C THR A 89 4.22 -1.95 6.34
N LEU A 90 4.37 -1.02 5.40
CA LEU A 90 4.00 -1.23 4.01
C LEU A 90 5.10 -2.04 3.30
N ILE A 91 4.71 -3.13 2.68
CA ILE A 91 5.61 -4.01 1.94
C ILE A 91 5.22 -4.06 0.48
N TYR A 92 6.22 -4.34 -0.37
CA TYR A 92 6.09 -4.60 -1.79
C TYR A 92 6.72 -5.94 -2.13
N TRP A 93 6.11 -6.66 -3.07
CA TRP A 93 6.71 -7.80 -3.75
C TRP A 93 6.37 -7.75 -5.23
N GLY A 94 7.24 -8.31 -6.06
CA GLY A 94 6.98 -8.50 -7.48
C GLY A 94 7.75 -9.69 -8.05
N ASP A 95 7.50 -10.01 -9.32
CA ASP A 95 8.08 -11.18 -10.00
C ASP A 95 9.62 -11.21 -10.05
N ASP A 96 10.29 -10.07 -9.82
CA ASP A 96 11.77 -9.94 -9.82
C ASP A 96 12.41 -10.11 -8.42
N ASP A 97 11.64 -10.47 -7.39
CA ASP A 97 12.03 -10.44 -5.97
C ASP A 97 11.75 -11.75 -5.21
#